data_AF-A0A7W0Z1P4-F1
#
_entry.id   AF-A0A7W0Z1P4-F1
#
_cell.length_a   1.000
_cell.length_b   1.000
_cell.length_c   1.000
_cell.angle_alpha   90.00
_cell.angle_beta   90.00
_cell.angle_gamma   90.00
#
_symmetry.space_group_name_H-M   'P 1'
#
loop_
_entity.id
_entity.type
_entity.pdbx_description
1 polymer ?
#
loop_
_entity_poly.entity_id
_entity_poly.type
_entity_poly.pdbx_seq_one_letter_code
_entity_poly.pdbx_strand_id
1 'polypeptide(L)'
;MTEIRIPRQLTSSELTQLADLLVATVADGASVGYLPPLPWAKAVAYWQKAIKPHTVLLLAEVDGRIAGTVQLALESRPNGLH
;
A
#
# COMPACT_ATOMS: atom_id res chain seq x y z
N MET A 1 -20.43 -2.65 0.03
CA MET A 1 -20.14 -1.61 -0.98
C MET A 1 -18.64 -1.57 -1.21
N THR A 2 -18.20 -1.56 -2.47
CA THR A 2 -16.78 -1.50 -2.84
C THR A 2 -16.44 -0.11 -3.33
N GLU A 3 -15.36 0.48 -2.80
CA GLU A 3 -14.90 1.83 -3.17
C GLU A 3 -13.40 1.82 -3.45
N ILE A 4 -12.95 2.64 -4.39
CA ILE A 4 -11.53 2.89 -4.63
C ILE A 4 -11.26 4.37 -4.35
N ARG A 5 -10.27 4.65 -3.50
CA ARG A 5 -9.87 6.03 -3.18
C ARG A 5 -8.37 6.25 -3.28
N ILE A 6 -7.99 7.51 -3.51
CA ILE A 6 -6.61 7.97 -3.48
C ILE A 6 -6.44 8.83 -2.22
N PRO A 7 -5.92 8.27 -1.10
CA PRO A 7 -5.70 9.03 0.11
C PRO A 7 -4.60 10.08 -0.09
N ARG A 8 -4.79 11.27 0.49
CA ARG A 8 -3.72 12.28 0.61
C ARG A 8 -2.84 12.05 1.85
N GLN A 9 -3.36 11.35 2.84
CA GLN A 9 -2.69 10.96 4.07
C GLN A 9 -3.27 9.64 4.57
N LEU A 10 -2.49 8.89 5.35
CA LEU A 10 -2.96 7.67 6.00
C LEU A 10 -3.25 7.94 7.47
N THR A 11 -4.40 7.44 7.96
CA THR A 11 -4.75 7.42 9.38
C THR A 11 -4.05 6.26 10.09
N SER A 12 -3.98 6.30 11.42
CA SER A 12 -3.43 5.19 12.22
C SER A 12 -4.17 3.86 11.99
N SER A 13 -5.49 3.92 11.74
CA SER A 13 -6.28 2.72 11.43
C SER A 13 -5.92 2.16 10.05
N GLU A 14 -5.75 3.01 9.05
CA GLU A 14 -5.36 2.59 7.70
C GLU A 14 -3.94 2.02 7.67
N LEU A 15 -3.01 2.62 8.42
CA LEU A 15 -1.66 2.09 8.59
C LEU A 15 -1.67 0.68 9.20
N THR A 16 -2.55 0.44 10.16
CA THR A 16 -2.72 -0.88 10.80
C THR A 16 -3.28 -1.89 9.79
N GLN A 17 -4.38 -1.54 9.11
CA GLN A 17 -5.00 -2.41 8.10
C GLN A 17 -4.06 -2.75 6.95
N LEU A 18 -3.30 -1.77 6.45
CA LEU A 18 -2.31 -1.97 5.40
C LEU A 18 -1.13 -2.83 5.86
N ALA A 19 -0.69 -2.67 7.12
CA ALA A 19 0.36 -3.52 7.68
C ALA A 19 -0.10 -4.97 7.82
N ASP A 20 -1.31 -5.19 8.34
CA ASP A 20 -1.93 -6.52 8.43
C ASP A 20 -2.05 -7.16 7.03
N LEU A 21 -2.54 -6.40 6.06
CA LEU A 21 -2.68 -6.84 4.67
C LEU A 21 -1.32 -7.24 4.07
N LEU A 22 -0.28 -6.42 4.25
CA LEU A 22 1.05 -6.72 3.70
C LEU A 22 1.68 -7.95 4.37
N VAL A 23 1.55 -8.09 5.70
CA VAL A 23 2.06 -9.25 6.44
C VAL A 23 1.36 -10.53 5.99
N ALA A 24 0.03 -10.52 5.89
CA ALA A 24 -0.75 -11.67 5.41
C ALA A 24 -0.38 -12.04 3.97
N THR A 25 -0.29 -11.04 3.09
CA THR A 25 0.08 -11.22 1.67
C THR A 25 1.47 -11.85 1.52
N VAL A 26 2.45 -11.43 2.31
CA VAL A 26 3.81 -12.02 2.30
C VAL A 26 3.83 -13.42 2.91
N ALA A 27 3.05 -13.67 3.97
CA ALA A 27 2.92 -14.98 4.58
C ALA A 27 2.31 -16.01 3.61
N ASP A 28 1.37 -15.57 2.76
CA ASP A 28 0.75 -16.38 1.70
C ASP A 28 1.65 -16.56 0.46
N GLY A 29 2.90 -16.09 0.52
CA GLY A 29 3.92 -16.34 -0.52
C GLY A 29 3.95 -15.32 -1.66
N ALA A 30 3.29 -14.16 -1.51
CA ALA A 30 3.34 -13.13 -2.55
C ALA A 30 4.73 -12.52 -2.72
N SER A 31 5.14 -12.34 -3.98
CA SER A 31 6.42 -11.71 -4.35
C SER A 31 6.28 -10.18 -4.48
N VAL A 32 6.21 -9.49 -3.34
CA VAL A 32 6.03 -8.02 -3.25
C VAL A 32 7.24 -7.29 -2.63
N GLY A 33 8.44 -7.84 -2.82
CA GLY A 33 9.69 -7.24 -2.34
C GLY A 33 10.04 -7.53 -0.87
N TYR A 34 9.32 -8.47 -0.25
CA TYR A 34 9.58 -8.97 1.10
C TYR A 34 9.57 -10.50 1.13
N LEU A 35 10.27 -11.09 2.10
CA LEU A 35 10.24 -12.52 2.39
C LEU A 35 9.63 -12.74 3.78
N PRO A 36 8.88 -13.83 3.98
CA PRO A 36 8.42 -14.21 5.30
C PRO A 36 9.59 -14.68 6.18
N PRO A 37 9.55 -14.41 7.51
CA PRO A 37 8.54 -13.62 8.21
C PRO A 37 8.78 -12.10 8.05
N LEU A 38 7.69 -11.34 7.78
CA LEU A 38 7.71 -9.88 7.77
C LEU A 38 7.21 -9.35 9.12
N PRO A 39 8.04 -8.65 9.91
CA PRO A 39 7.58 -8.04 11.16
C PRO A 39 6.53 -6.95 10.89
N TRP A 40 5.42 -6.98 11.63
CA TRP A 40 4.34 -6.01 11.49
C TRP A 40 4.81 -4.55 11.62
N ALA A 41 5.69 -4.26 12.59
CA ALA A 41 6.26 -2.92 12.75
C ALA A 41 7.04 -2.44 11.51
N LYS A 42 7.67 -3.36 10.76
CA LYS A 42 8.35 -3.04 9.50
C LYS A 42 7.34 -2.73 8.40
N ALA A 43 6.21 -3.44 8.36
CA ALA A 43 5.11 -3.14 7.44
C ALA A 43 4.48 -1.77 7.74
N VAL A 44 4.24 -1.43 9.00
CA VAL A 44 3.77 -0.08 9.39
C VAL A 44 4.76 1.00 8.96
N ALA A 45 6.04 0.81 9.26
CA ALA A 45 7.09 1.78 8.89
C ALA A 45 7.21 1.98 7.37
N TYR A 46 6.89 0.95 6.59
CA TYR A 46 6.79 1.05 5.14
C TYR A 46 5.61 1.94 4.73
N TRP A 47 4.41 1.67 5.23
CA TRP A 47 3.20 2.42 4.87
C TRP A 47 3.22 3.87 5.32
N GLN A 48 3.89 4.19 6.43
CA GLN A 48 4.12 5.57 6.86
C GLN A 48 4.86 6.42 5.82
N LYS A 49 5.61 5.79 4.91
CA LYS A 49 6.41 6.45 3.86
C LYS A 49 5.85 6.20 2.45
N ALA A 50 4.67 5.58 2.35
CA ALA A 50 4.11 5.13 1.07
C ALA A 50 3.58 6.28 0.20
N ILE A 51 3.06 7.34 0.83
CA ILE A 51 2.65 8.57 0.15
C ILE A 51 3.87 9.49 0.06
N LYS A 52 4.41 9.63 -1.14
CA LYS A 52 5.62 10.42 -1.44
C LYS A 52 5.49 11.04 -2.84
N PRO A 53 6.31 12.06 -3.18
CA PRO A 53 6.31 12.64 -4.52
C PRO A 53 6.43 11.56 -5.59
N HIS A 54 5.69 11.71 -6.69
CA HIS A 54 5.66 10.77 -7.81
C HIS A 54 5.21 9.35 -7.43
N THR A 55 4.40 9.20 -6.38
CA THR A 55 3.72 7.94 -6.06
C THR A 55 2.25 8.20 -5.79
N VAL A 56 1.38 7.47 -6.47
CA VAL A 56 -0.06 7.44 -6.19
C VAL A 56 -0.37 6.16 -5.42
N LEU A 57 -0.96 6.31 -4.25
CA LEU A 57 -1.50 5.19 -3.48
C LEU A 57 -2.99 5.07 -3.78
N LEU A 58 -3.43 3.86 -4.10
CA LEU A 58 -4.84 3.52 -4.30
C LEU A 58 -5.24 2.53 -3.22
N LEU A 59 -6.36 2.79 -2.54
CA LEU A 59 -6.94 1.88 -1.57
C LEU A 59 -8.25 1.33 -2.13
N ALA A 60 -8.37 0.00 -2.17
CA ALA A 60 -9.61 -0.69 -2.47
C ALA A 60 -10.26 -1.10 -1.15
N GLU A 61 -11.48 -0.64 -0.92
CA GLU A 61 -12.23 -0.89 0.30
C GLU A 61 -13.48 -1.72 0.03
N VAL A 62 -13.77 -2.66 0.93
CA VAL A 62 -15.00 -3.45 0.93
C VAL A 62 -15.62 -3.28 2.30
N ASP A 63 -16.84 -2.74 2.33
CA ASP A 63 -17.61 -2.50 3.56
C ASP A 63 -16.82 -1.67 4.60
N GLY A 64 -16.11 -0.64 4.12
CA GLY A 64 -15.33 0.29 4.95
C GLY A 64 -13.99 -0.26 5.45
N ARG A 65 -13.54 -1.41 4.95
CA ARG A 65 -12.23 -2.01 5.28
C ARG A 65 -11.35 -2.12 4.06
N ILE A 66 -10.06 -1.84 4.22
CA ILE A 66 -9.08 -1.98 3.13
C ILE A 66 -8.93 -3.47 2.80
N ALA A 67 -9.34 -3.82 1.58
CA ALA A 67 -9.22 -5.16 1.02
C ALA A 67 -8.02 -5.28 0.06
N GLY A 68 -7.49 -4.15 -0.42
CA GLY A 68 -6.38 -4.14 -1.37
C GLY A 68 -5.74 -2.76 -1.49
N THR A 69 -4.52 -2.74 -2.03
CA THR A 69 -3.77 -1.50 -2.27
C THR A 69 -2.89 -1.61 -3.50
N VAL A 70 -2.70 -0.50 -4.21
CA VAL A 70 -1.73 -0.37 -5.31
C VAL A 70 -0.89 0.88 -5.08
N GLN A 71 0.42 0.77 -5.24
CA GLN A 71 1.30 1.91 -5.40
C GLN A 71 1.72 2.04 -6.85
N LEU A 72 1.34 3.15 -7.47
CA LEU A 72 1.77 3.52 -8.80
C LEU A 72 2.92 4.51 -8.70
N ALA A 73 4.11 4.11 -9.15
CA ALA A 73 5.21 5.03 -9.36
C ALA A 73 4.98 5.82 -10.64
N LEU A 74 4.92 7.15 -10.54
CA LEU A 74 4.75 8.03 -11.68
C LEU A 74 6.11 8.30 -12.32
N GLU A 75 6.17 8.13 -13.64
CA GLU A 75 7.34 8.48 -14.42
C GLU A 75 7.58 9.99 -14.40
N SER A 76 8.84 10.40 -14.18
CA SER A 76 9.24 11.81 -14.08
C SER A 76 10.20 12.24 -15.19
N ARG A 77 10.68 11.29 -16.01
CA ARG A 77 11.57 11.57 -17.14
C ARG A 77 10.79 12.20 -18.29
N PRO A 78 11.35 13.22 -18.97
CA PRO A 78 10.69 13.90 -20.09
C PRO A 78 10.27 12.99 -21.25
N ASN A 79 10.96 11.86 -21.46
CA ASN A 79 10.71 10.90 -22.53
C ASN A 79 9.90 9.67 -22.08
N GLY A 80 9.25 9.73 -20.92
CA GLY A 80 8.58 8.59 -20.29
C GLY A 80 7.07 8.48 -20.52
N LEU A 81 6.50 9.27 -21.43
CA LEU A 81 5.06 9.34 -21.71
C LEU A 81 4.54 8.25 -22.68
N HIS A 82 5.37 7.27 -23.01
CA HIS A 82 5.06 6.22 -23.98
C HIS A 82 4.18 5.11 -23.40
#